data_AF-A0A348WJE6-F1
#
_entry.id   AF-A0A348WJE6-F1
#
_cell.length_a   1.000
_cell.length_b   1.000
_cell.length_c   1.000
_cell.angle_alpha   90.00
_cell.angle_beta   90.00
_cell.angle_gamma   90.00
#
_symmetry.space_group_name_H-M   'P 1'
#
loop_
_entity.id
_entity.type
_entity.pdbx_description
1 polymer ?
#
loop_
_entity_poly.entity_id
_entity_poly.type
_entity_poly.pdbx_seq_one_letter_code
_entity_poly.pdbx_strand_id
1 'polypeptide(L)' 'MTMINAYDSALAEVLSPDDRALIDRRAKALGPAYRLFYDQPLHIERSEGVWLWDKDGRKYLDAYNNVASVG' A
#
# COMPACT_ATOMS: atom_id res chain seq x y z
N MET A 1 11.67 8.23 -15.09
CA MET A 1 11.25 6.83 -15.34
C MET A 1 10.06 6.55 -14.44
N THR A 2 8.90 6.25 -15.01
CA THR A 2 7.68 5.96 -14.25
C THR A 2 7.72 4.51 -13.76
N MET A 3 7.48 4.29 -12.46
CA MET A 3 7.40 2.94 -11.89
C MET A 3 6.07 2.31 -12.30
N ILE A 4 6.10 1.13 -12.91
CA ILE A 4 4.92 0.49 -13.56
C ILE A 4 3.74 0.26 -12.60
N ASN A 5 4.01 0.10 -11.30
CA ASN A 5 2.98 -0.12 -10.28
C ASN A 5 2.90 1.03 -9.26
N ALA A 6 3.36 2.23 -9.57
CA ALA A 6 3.24 3.33 -8.60
C ALA A 6 1.80 3.85 -8.53
N TYR A 7 1.36 4.15 -7.31
CA TYR A 7 0.15 4.92 -7.06
C TYR A 7 0.20 6.30 -7.75
N ASP A 8 -0.90 6.65 -8.41
CA ASP A 8 -1.16 7.99 -8.94
C ASP A 8 -2.21 8.71 -8.09
N SER A 9 -1.84 9.88 -7.56
CA SER A 9 -2.76 10.74 -6.80
C SER A 9 -4.00 11.17 -7.59
N ALA A 10 -3.99 11.11 -8.92
CA ALA A 10 -5.17 11.35 -9.74
C ALA A 10 -6.31 10.34 -9.47
N LEU A 11 -6.00 9.19 -8.86
CA LEU A 11 -6.96 8.15 -8.48
C LEU A 11 -7.46 8.27 -7.04
N ALA A 12 -7.14 9.35 -6.32
CA ALA A 12 -7.53 9.51 -4.91
C ALA A 12 -9.05 9.45 -4.64
N GLU A 13 -9.89 9.76 -5.64
CA GLU A 13 -11.35 9.71 -5.53
C GLU A 13 -11.92 8.30 -5.47
N VAL A 14 -11.18 7.27 -5.94
CA VAL A 14 -11.64 5.87 -5.83
C VAL A 14 -11.32 5.24 -4.48
N LEU A 15 -10.54 5.94 -3.63
CA LEU A 15 -10.13 5.45 -2.32
C LEU A 15 -11.20 5.72 -1.25
N SER A 16 -11.18 4.89 -0.20
CA SER A 16 -11.98 5.17 0.99
C SER A 16 -11.56 6.52 1.62
N PRO A 17 -12.47 7.23 2.32
CA PRO A 17 -12.12 8.46 3.01
C PRO A 17 -10.94 8.29 3.99
N ASP A 18 -10.87 7.14 4.66
CA ASP A 18 -9.83 6.83 5.64
C ASP A 18 -8.46 6.62 4.98
N ASP A 19 -8.41 5.87 3.87
CA ASP A 19 -7.14 5.66 3.14
C ASP A 19 -6.64 6.96 2.52
N ARG A 20 -7.54 7.79 1.98
CA ARG A 20 -7.17 9.13 1.47
C ARG A 20 -6.59 10.00 2.59
N ALA A 21 -7.24 10.04 3.75
CA ALA A 21 -6.73 10.80 4.90
C ALA A 21 -5.37 10.28 5.40
N LEU A 22 -5.14 8.96 5.36
CA LEU A 22 -3.85 8.36 5.73
C LEU A 22 -2.74 8.72 4.72
N ILE A 23 -3.04 8.67 3.42
CA ILE A 23 -2.10 9.05 2.36
C ILE A 23 -1.74 10.54 2.47
N ASP A 24 -2.70 11.43 2.74
CA ASP A 24 -2.44 12.86 2.93
C ASP A 24 -1.53 13.12 4.13
N ARG A 25 -1.76 12.42 5.25
CA ARG A 25 -0.89 12.48 6.43
C ARG A 25 0.51 11.95 6.13
N ARG A 26 0.61 10.83 5.41
CA ARG A 26 1.88 10.24 4.98
C ARG A 26 2.67 11.18 4.09
N ALA A 27 2.02 11.84 3.12
CA ALA A 27 2.66 12.78 2.22
C ALA A 27 3.26 13.98 2.96
N LYS A 28 2.54 14.52 3.96
CA LYS A 28 3.03 15.62 4.82
C LYS A 28 4.22 15.20 5.69
N ALA A 29 4.26 13.95 6.15
CA ALA A 29 5.28 13.46 7.07
C ALA A 29 6.54 12.94 6.39
N LEU A 30 6.42 12.22 5.26
CA LEU A 30 7.51 11.47 4.64
C LEU A 30 7.99 12.06 3.31
N GLY A 31 7.21 12.97 2.70
CA GLY A 31 7.52 13.54 1.40
C GLY A 31 7.35 12.55 0.23
N PRO A 32 7.51 13.03 -1.02
CA PRO A 32 7.11 12.30 -2.23
C PRO A 32 8.06 11.16 -2.66
N ALA A 33 9.23 11.02 -2.02
CA ALA A 33 10.20 9.97 -2.34
C ALA A 33 9.68 8.58 -1.90
N TYR A 34 8.84 8.52 -0.87
CA TYR A 34 8.25 7.28 -0.37
C TYR A 34 7.03 6.89 -1.19
N ARG A 35 7.26 6.09 -2.23
CA ARG A 35 6.21 5.64 -3.15
C ARG A 35 5.27 4.61 -2.51
N LEU A 36 4.04 4.58 -3.00
CA LEU A 36 3.05 3.55 -2.75
C LEU A 36 2.85 2.72 -4.01
N PHE A 37 2.48 1.45 -3.85
CA PHE A 37 2.18 0.55 -4.96
C PHE A 37 0.69 0.48 -5.24
N TYR A 38 0.34 0.25 -6.51
CA TYR A 38 -1.00 0.08 -7.08
C TYR A 38 -1.88 1.34 -7.09
N ASP A 39 -2.88 1.32 -7.95
CA ASP A 39 -3.91 2.36 -8.06
C ASP A 39 -4.68 2.57 -6.76
N GLN A 40 -4.92 1.47 -6.03
CA GLN A 40 -5.45 1.47 -4.66
C GLN A 40 -4.36 0.93 -3.72
N PRO A 41 -3.62 1.81 -3.02
CA PRO A 41 -2.57 1.38 -2.11
C PRO A 41 -3.07 0.39 -1.07
N LEU A 42 -2.36 -0.73 -0.92
CA LEU A 42 -2.72 -1.76 0.05
C LEU A 42 -2.43 -1.29 1.47
N HIS A 43 -3.48 -1.17 2.28
CA HIS A 43 -3.40 -0.92 3.71
C HIS A 43 -3.31 -2.27 4.45
N ILE A 44 -2.11 -2.82 4.53
CA ILE A 44 -1.84 -4.09 5.22
C ILE A 44 -1.74 -3.86 6.73
N GLU A 45 -2.50 -4.63 7.51
CA GLU A 45 -2.54 -4.53 8.98
C GLU A 45 -2.02 -5.77 9.69
N ARG A 46 -2.01 -6.93 9.01
CA ARG A 46 -1.53 -8.20 9.57
C ARG A 46 -0.80 -9.04 8.52
N SER A 47 0.20 -9.79 8.96
CA SER A 47 0.84 -10.84 8.17
C SER A 47 1.04 -12.12 8.98
N GLU A 48 1.21 -13.24 8.29
CA GLU A 48 1.52 -14.56 8.86
C GLU A 48 2.13 -15.46 7.78
N GLY A 49 3.43 -15.75 7.88
CA GLY A 49 4.17 -16.44 6.84
C GLY A 49 4.06 -15.70 5.51
N VAL A 50 3.62 -16.40 4.47
CA VAL A 50 3.44 -15.83 3.11
C VAL A 50 2.10 -15.10 2.91
N TRP A 51 1.33 -14.85 3.97
CA TRP A 51 0.00 -14.26 3.86
C TRP A 51 -0.04 -12.85 4.44
N LEU A 52 -0.66 -11.92 3.72
CA LEU A 52 -0.97 -10.57 4.18
C LEU A 52 -2.48 -10.38 4.24
N TRP A 53 -2.95 -9.59 5.20
CA TRP A 53 -4.34 -9.16 5.31
C TRP A 53 -4.41 -7.63 5.29
N ASP A 54 -5.27 -7.11 4.42
CA ASP A 54 -5.62 -5.69 4.47
C ASP A 54 -6.59 -5.37 5.61
N LYS A 55 -6.83 -4.08 5.83
CA LYS A 55 -7.78 -3.55 6.83
C LYS A 55 -9.21 -4.10 6.71
N ASP A 56 -9.60 -4.56 5.51
CA ASP A 56 -10.94 -5.12 5.26
C ASP A 56 -10.96 -6.65 5.41
N GLY A 57 -9.85 -7.25 5.86
CA GLY A 57 -9.69 -8.68 6.10
C GLY A 57 -9.42 -9.50 4.84
N ARG A 58 -9.23 -8.87 3.67
CA ARG A 58 -8.91 -9.60 2.44
C ARG A 58 -7.49 -10.12 2.51
N LYS A 59 -7.35 -11.39 2.13
CA LYS A 59 -6.11 -12.15 2.21
C LYS A 59 -5.36 -12.14 0.86
N TYR A 60 -4.07 -11.86 0.90
CA TYR A 60 -3.17 -11.83 -0.26
C TYR A 60 -2.00 -12.79 -0.05
N LEU A 61 -1.61 -13.51 -1.11
CA LEU A 61 -0.35 -14.26 -1.13
C LEU A 61 0.80 -13.29 -1.41
N ASP A 62 1.78 -13.23 -0.51
CA ASP A 62 3.01 -12.48 -0.72
C ASP A 62 3.97 -13.29 -1.60
N ALA A 63 4.05 -12.87 -2.85
CA ALA A 63 4.98 -13.42 -3.84
C ALA A 63 5.96 -12.36 -4.36
N TYR A 64 6.10 -11.24 -3.63
CA TYR A 64 6.93 -10.11 -4.05
C TYR A 64 8.05 -9.80 -3.06
N ASN A 65 7.74 -9.79 -1.76
CA ASN A 65 8.67 -9.30 -0.76
C ASN A 65 9.78 -10.32 -0.47
N ASN A 66 11.02 -9.92 -0.68
CA ASN A 66 12.20 -10.71 -0.33
C ASN A 66 12.78 -10.36 1.05
N VAL A 67 12.32 -9.26 1.67
CA VAL A 67 12.82 -8.78 2.98
C VAL A 67 12.37 -9.70 4.11
N ALA A 68 11.09 -10.08 4.15
CA ALA A 68 10.56 -11.07 5.09
C ALA A 68 10.93 -12.50 4.65
N SER A 69 12.22 -12.80 4.65
CA SER A 69 12.80 -13.99 3.99
C SER A 69 12.40 -15.33 4.63
N VAL A 70 11.94 -15.33 5.87
CA VAL A 70 11.49 -16.53 6.61
C VAL A 70 10.00 -16.47 6.98
N GLY A 71 9.26 -15.52 6.40
CA GLY A 71 7.89 -15.20 6.81
C GLY A 71 7.82 -14.26 8.00
#